data_AF-A0A380MS92-F1
#
_entry.id   AF-A0A380MS92-F1
#
_cell.length_a   1.000
_cell.length_b   1.000
_cell.length_c   1.000
_cell.angle_alpha   90.00
_cell.angle_beta   90.00
_cell.angle_gamma   90.00
#
_symmetry.space_group_name_H-M   'P 1'
#
loop_
_entity.id
_entity.type
_entity.pdbx_description
1 polymer ?
#
loop_
_entity_poly.entity_id
_entity_poly.type
_entity_poly.pdbx_seq_one_letter_code
_entity_poly.pdbx_strand_id
1 'polypeptide(L)' 'MQNFDFNKALKAIQAGKPITGTDGVLAPLIK' A
#
# COMPACT_ATOMS: atom_id res chain seq x y z
N MET A 1 -5.42 2.06 -15.41
CA MET A 1 -5.69 2.00 -13.95
C MET A 1 -4.75 0.97 -13.37
N GLN A 2 -3.85 1.37 -12.48
CA GLN A 2 -2.98 0.41 -11.79
C GLN A 2 -3.86 -0.37 -10.82
N ASN A 3 -3.98 -1.69 -11.02
CA ASN A 3 -4.78 -2.53 -10.15
C ASN A 3 -4.09 -2.61 -8.78
N PHE A 4 -4.79 -2.20 -7.73
CA PHE A 4 -4.27 -2.31 -6.38
C PHE A 4 -4.25 -3.78 -5.95
N ASP A 5 -3.07 -4.28 -5.60
CA ASP A 5 -2.90 -5.63 -5.09
C ASP A 5 -3.09 -5.65 -3.58
N PHE A 6 -4.28 -6.07 -3.15
CA PHE A 6 -4.65 -6.19 -1.74
C PHE A 6 -3.79 -7.20 -0.97
N ASN A 7 -3.34 -8.29 -1.61
CA ASN A 7 -2.51 -9.30 -0.95
C ASN A 7 -1.11 -8.76 -0.68
N LYS A 8 -0.54 -8.01 -1.64
CA LYS A 8 0.73 -7.32 -1.46
C LYS A 8 0.65 -6.24 -0.39
N ALA A 9 -0.44 -5.47 -0.37
CA ALA A 9 -0.70 -4.46 0.64
C ALA A 9 -0.79 -5.06 2.05
N LEU A 10 -1.53 -6.17 2.20
CA LEU A 10 -1.67 -6.87 3.48
C LEU A 10 -0.32 -7.34 4.02
N LYS A 11 0.51 -7.97 3.18
CA LYS A 11 1.86 -8.41 3.57
C LYS A 11 2.75 -7.24 4.00
N ALA A 12 2.67 -6.11 3.31
CA ALA A 12 3.45 -4.93 3.64
C ALA A 12 3.03 -4.31 5.00
N ILE A 13 1.73 -4.27 5.29
CA ILE A 13 1.22 -3.82 6.60
C ILE A 13 1.73 -4.74 7.71
N GLN A 14 1.64 -6.06 7.51
CA GLN A 14 2.14 -7.05 8.48
C GLN A 14 3.65 -6.97 8.70
N ALA A 15 4.41 -6.55 7.69
CA ALA A 15 5.85 -6.30 7.78
C ALA A 15 6.20 -4.96 8.45
N GLY A 16 5.21 -4.17 8.88
CA GLY A 16 5.41 -2.88 9.55
C GLY A 16 5.62 -1.70 8.60
N LYS A 17 5.32 -1.86 7.30
CA LYS A 17 5.39 -0.74 6.34
C LYS A 17 4.35 0.32 6.71
N PRO A 18 4.68 1.61 6.63
CA PRO A 18 3.72 2.69 6.87
C PRO A 18 2.50 2.56 5.97
N ILE A 19 1.31 2.77 6.54
CA ILE A 19 0.04 2.69 5.79
C ILE A 19 -0.10 3.92 4.86
N THR A 20 0.39 5.07 5.30
CA THR A 20 0.26 6.38 4.63
C THR A 20 1.63 6.99 4.28
N GLY A 21 1.61 8.13 3.59
CA GLY A 21 2.81 8.81 3.07
C GLY A 21 3.08 8.45 1.61
N THR A 22 4.08 9.10 0.99
CA THR A 22 4.50 8.86 -0.40
C THR A 22 4.94 7.41 -0.64
N ASP A 23 5.53 6.78 0.37
CA ASP A 23 5.90 5.37 0.37
C ASP A 23 4.91 4.51 1.16
N GLY A 24 3.72 5.03 1.45
CA GLY A 24 2.68 4.32 2.18
C GLY A 24 2.09 3.16 1.38
N VAL A 25 1.54 2.17 2.07
CA VAL A 25 0.79 1.07 1.43
C VAL A 25 -0.37 1.59 0.58
N LEU A 26 -1.02 2.68 1.00
CA LEU A 26 -2.14 3.31 0.29
C LEU A 26 -1.72 4.37 -0.74
N ALA A 27 -0.42 4.67 -0.89
CA ALA A 27 0.04 5.70 -1.83
C ALA A 27 -0.47 5.50 -3.27
N PRO A 28 -0.53 4.28 -3.83
CA PRO A 28 -1.04 4.06 -5.19
C PRO A 28 -2.55 4.30 -5.38
N LEU A 29 -3.30 4.43 -4.28
CA LEU A 29 -4.75 4.69 -4.29
C LEU A 29 -5.06 6.19 -4.22
N ILE A 30 -4.06 7.02 -3.91
CA ILE A 30 -4.14 8.47 -3.96
C ILE A 30 -3.77 8.85 -5.40
N LYS A 31 -4.74 9.43 -6.13
CA LYS A 31 -4.57 9.89 -7.52
C LYS A 31 -3.47 10.93 -7.66
#